data_AF-A0A261SNI1-F1
#
_entry.id   AF-A0A261SNI1-F1
#
_cell.length_a   1.000
_cell.length_b   1.000
_cell.length_c   1.000
_cell.angle_alpha   90.00
_cell.angle_beta   90.00
_cell.angle_gamma   90.00
#
_symmetry.space_group_name_H-M   'P 1'
#
loop_
_entity.id
_entity.type
_entity.pdbx_description
1 polymer ?
#
loop_
_entity_poly.entity_id
_entity_poly.type
_entity_poly.pdbx_seq_one_letter_code
_entity_poly.pdbx_strand_id
1 'polypeptide(L)'
;MNIAPLQLARTQFMTSLSFLALFLAISLALAWFLLFFKIRARGAGQAGWTAAYRLWVRIFALAFVLALAAAVPVLVQLGSLWPGLMDKIGNVAGPLIGFGVLSVFVLKSCFLGVMLFGQRRVSDLAHTFAVFMVAVGQLVALGWVVALQTWMQTPDGAALIDGRYQVYDWWEVIFNPSFGWRAGATVVGAALAAAFLMIGVHALQALRRPLDDGERLAFKAAVVVALVAAALQWPVAQSLRDLTVRHQPAKAAALAGYWHSGGKPEIAVWGWPDAESQANLGAWTLQNTGQRWLALDPNGLYIGLDKYSGMQPPVALVFWSLRVAVLLGALMFVAALVSFLGTMRRGFDPGVMPRWWLRLLTGMMFSGGAAVVASLWVSLLGLQPYLVNRSITQSEVLSPVAASTLGYGLVAWGVLYFILLAAFIGMLFHAARYGVVPVRKTGGTP
;
A
#
# COMPACT_ATOMS: atom_id res chain seq x y z
N MET A 1 -9.41 -14.86 -29.04
CA MET A 1 -9.10 -13.51 -28.51
C MET A 1 -7.59 -13.35 -28.51
N ASN A 2 -7.02 -12.58 -29.45
CA ASN A 2 -5.59 -12.28 -29.45
C ASN A 2 -5.32 -11.21 -28.39
N ILE A 3 -5.16 -11.63 -27.13
CA ILE A 3 -4.77 -10.71 -26.05
C ILE A 3 -3.33 -10.28 -26.35
N ALA A 4 -3.08 -8.97 -26.38
CA ALA A 4 -1.75 -8.45 -26.62
C ALA A 4 -0.79 -8.95 -25.51
N PRO A 5 0.40 -9.48 -25.85
CA PRO A 5 1.40 -9.92 -24.85
C PRO A 5 1.67 -8.86 -23.77
N LEU A 6 1.66 -7.59 -24.18
CA LEU A 6 1.80 -6.44 -23.28
C LEU A 6 0.72 -6.37 -22.20
N GLN A 7 -0.54 -6.65 -22.53
CA GLN A 7 -1.64 -6.65 -21.55
C GLN A 7 -1.47 -7.78 -20.54
N LEU A 8 -1.07 -8.98 -20.99
CA LEU A 8 -0.80 -10.12 -20.10
C LEU A 8 0.37 -9.82 -19.16
N ALA A 9 1.48 -9.29 -19.67
CA ALA A 9 2.63 -8.91 -18.86
C ALA A 9 2.29 -7.82 -17.83
N ARG A 10 1.52 -6.80 -18.23
CA ARG A 10 1.00 -5.75 -17.34
C ARG A 10 0.16 -6.35 -16.22
N THR A 11 -0.83 -7.17 -16.55
CA THR A 11 -1.73 -7.76 -15.55
C THR A 11 -0.95 -8.68 -14.61
N GLN A 12 -0.07 -9.53 -15.12
CA GLN A 12 0.75 -10.42 -14.30
C GLN A 12 1.62 -9.64 -13.32
N PHE A 13 2.36 -8.64 -13.81
CA PHE A 13 3.23 -7.82 -12.97
C PHE A 13 2.43 -7.03 -11.92
N MET A 14 1.30 -6.43 -12.31
CA MET A 14 0.43 -5.69 -11.40
C MET A 14 -0.20 -6.59 -10.34
N THR A 15 -0.59 -7.82 -10.67
CA THR A 15 -1.11 -8.78 -9.70
C THR A 15 -0.05 -9.15 -8.66
N SER A 16 1.16 -9.52 -9.09
CA SER A 16 2.28 -9.83 -8.19
C SER A 16 2.65 -8.64 -7.30
N LEU A 17 2.73 -7.45 -7.88
CA LEU A 17 3.08 -6.24 -7.14
C LEU A 17 1.98 -5.81 -6.17
N SER A 18 0.70 -5.98 -6.51
CA SER A 18 -0.43 -5.69 -5.62
C SER A 18 -0.42 -6.62 -4.39
N PHE A 19 -0.14 -7.91 -4.60
CA PHE A 19 -0.03 -8.87 -3.50
C PHE A 19 1.15 -8.51 -2.57
N LEU A 20 2.32 -8.19 -3.14
CA LEU A 20 3.48 -7.74 -2.37
C LEU A 20 3.16 -6.47 -1.58
N ALA A 21 2.60 -5.45 -2.23
CA ALA A 21 2.30 -4.15 -1.62
C ALA A 21 1.31 -4.27 -0.45
N LEU A 22 0.30 -5.13 -0.59
CA LEU A 22 -0.68 -5.41 0.48
C LEU A 22 0.01 -5.91 1.75
N PHE A 23 0.81 -6.98 1.63
CA PHE A 23 1.45 -7.60 2.79
C PHE A 23 2.61 -6.77 3.34
N LEU A 24 3.34 -6.04 2.49
CA LEU A 24 4.38 -5.11 2.90
C LEU A 24 3.79 -3.94 3.71
N ALA A 25 2.65 -3.39 3.29
CA ALA A 25 1.97 -2.34 4.03
C ALA A 25 1.47 -2.84 5.40
N ILE A 26 0.85 -4.03 5.45
CA ILE A 26 0.39 -4.63 6.71
C ILE A 26 1.58 -4.93 7.63
N SER A 27 2.68 -5.51 7.14
CA SER A 27 3.85 -5.83 7.97
C SER A 27 4.52 -4.58 8.52
N LEU A 28 4.68 -3.54 7.70
CA LEU A 28 5.24 -2.26 8.10
C LEU A 28 4.48 -1.67 9.29
N ALA A 29 3.16 -1.49 9.15
CA ALA A 29 2.37 -0.84 10.18
C ALA A 29 2.24 -1.71 11.43
N LEU A 30 2.08 -3.03 11.30
CA LEU A 30 2.04 -3.93 12.45
C LEU A 30 3.36 -3.93 13.23
N ALA A 31 4.52 -3.78 12.59
CA ALA A 31 5.79 -3.67 13.31
C ALA A 31 5.80 -2.46 14.27
N TRP A 32 5.26 -1.32 13.83
CA TRP A 32 5.12 -0.12 14.67
C TRP A 32 4.07 -0.29 15.78
N PHE A 33 2.93 -0.95 15.49
CA PHE A 33 1.96 -1.31 16.54
C PHE A 33 2.57 -2.23 17.61
N LEU A 34 3.35 -3.22 17.19
CA LEU A 34 4.01 -4.16 18.10
C LEU A 34 5.05 -3.48 18.97
N LEU A 35 5.83 -2.55 18.41
CA LEU A 35 6.72 -1.70 19.18
C LEU A 35 5.94 -0.88 20.23
N PHE A 36 4.85 -0.24 19.83
CA PHE A 36 4.00 0.51 20.74
C PHE A 36 3.45 -0.36 21.88
N PHE A 37 2.92 -1.55 21.57
CA PHE A 37 2.43 -2.50 22.59
C PHE A 37 3.55 -2.94 23.52
N LYS A 38 4.74 -3.21 22.97
CA LYS A 38 5.89 -3.64 23.77
C LYS A 38 6.36 -2.55 24.73
N ILE A 39 6.44 -1.29 24.27
CA ILE A 39 6.79 -0.14 25.12
C ILE A 39 5.76 0.04 26.24
N ARG A 40 4.46 -0.02 25.93
CA ARG A 40 3.38 0.10 26.92
C ARG A 40 3.33 -1.06 27.92
N ALA A 41 3.73 -2.26 27.50
CA ALA A 41 3.77 -3.45 28.35
C ALA A 41 4.85 -3.42 29.44
N ARG A 42 5.81 -2.48 29.40
CA ARG A 42 6.87 -2.36 30.41
C ARG A 42 6.41 -1.81 31.75
N GLY A 43 5.27 -1.13 31.79
CA GLY A 43 4.70 -0.63 33.04
C GLY A 43 4.16 -1.76 33.93
N ALA A 44 4.23 -1.59 35.26
CA ALA A 44 3.62 -2.51 36.21
C ALA A 44 2.10 -2.63 35.97
N GLY A 45 1.55 -3.85 36.09
CA GLY A 45 0.10 -4.11 35.95
C GLY A 45 -0.43 -4.14 34.50
N GLN A 46 0.42 -4.05 33.49
CA GLN A 46 0.03 -3.91 32.07
C GLN A 46 -0.07 -5.24 31.30
N ALA A 47 -0.65 -6.28 31.91
CA ALA A 47 -0.74 -7.63 31.31
C ALA A 47 -1.51 -7.64 29.96
N GLY A 48 -2.48 -6.75 29.80
CA GLY A 48 -3.27 -6.60 28.57
C GLY A 48 -2.42 -6.28 27.33
N TRP A 49 -1.45 -5.38 27.44
CA TRP A 49 -0.56 -5.03 26.31
C TRP A 49 0.33 -6.20 25.88
N THR A 50 0.74 -7.05 26.82
CA THR A 50 1.51 -8.27 26.50
C THR A 50 0.64 -9.31 25.80
N ALA A 51 -0.64 -9.41 26.15
CA ALA A 51 -1.60 -10.26 25.42
C ALA A 51 -1.83 -9.75 24.00
N ALA A 52 -2.04 -8.44 23.84
CA ALA A 52 -2.15 -7.79 22.53
C ALA A 52 -0.92 -8.05 21.65
N TYR A 53 0.29 -7.83 22.18
CA TYR A 53 1.55 -8.13 21.47
C TYR A 53 1.61 -9.58 20.98
N ARG A 54 1.28 -10.56 21.84
CA ARG A 54 1.37 -11.99 21.49
C ARG A 54 0.39 -12.42 20.40
N LEU A 55 -0.77 -11.78 20.29
CA LEU A 55 -1.71 -12.02 19.20
C LEU A 55 -1.15 -11.44 17.89
N TRP A 56 -0.82 -10.15 17.92
CA TRP A 56 -0.46 -9.40 16.72
C TRP A 56 0.91 -9.77 16.16
N VAL A 57 1.84 -10.26 16.99
CA VAL A 57 3.16 -10.72 16.51
C VAL A 57 3.04 -11.94 15.59
N ARG A 58 2.05 -12.81 15.81
CA ARG A 58 1.78 -13.97 14.93
C ARG A 58 1.21 -13.54 13.58
N ILE A 59 0.27 -12.59 13.59
CA ILE A 59 -0.32 -12.04 12.36
C ILE A 59 0.74 -11.26 11.57
N PHE A 60 1.57 -10.47 12.26
CA PHE A 60 2.73 -9.81 11.68
C PHE A 60 3.70 -10.80 11.04
N ALA A 61 4.07 -11.88 11.73
CA ALA A 61 4.97 -12.90 11.19
C ALA A 61 4.41 -13.51 9.89
N LEU A 62 3.10 -13.81 9.86
CA LEU A 62 2.45 -14.33 8.67
C LEU A 62 2.46 -13.32 7.52
N ALA A 63 2.08 -12.07 7.76
CA ALA A 63 2.11 -11.02 6.76
C ALA A 63 3.54 -10.77 6.23
N PHE A 64 4.54 -10.73 7.11
CA PHE A 64 5.94 -10.56 6.75
C PHE A 64 6.47 -11.71 5.87
N VAL A 65 6.14 -12.96 6.21
CA VAL A 65 6.54 -14.13 5.40
C VAL A 65 5.90 -14.09 4.02
N LEU A 66 4.63 -13.70 3.92
CA LEU A 66 3.93 -13.54 2.65
C LEU A 66 4.53 -12.41 1.80
N ALA A 67 4.88 -11.28 2.42
CA ALA A 67 5.58 -10.19 1.73
C ALA A 67 6.94 -10.66 1.20
N LEU A 68 7.73 -11.37 2.01
CA LEU A 68 9.02 -11.92 1.59
C LEU A 68 8.88 -12.92 0.43
N ALA A 69 7.89 -13.81 0.53
CA ALA A 69 7.61 -14.79 -0.52
C ALA A 69 7.15 -14.15 -1.83
N ALA A 70 6.43 -13.02 -1.76
CA ALA A 70 5.99 -12.28 -2.93
C ALA A 70 7.06 -11.36 -3.55
N ALA A 71 8.04 -10.92 -2.75
CA ALA A 71 9.13 -10.06 -3.22
C ALA A 71 9.99 -10.75 -4.28
N VAL A 72 10.31 -12.03 -4.09
CA VAL A 72 11.15 -12.80 -5.03
C VAL A 72 10.54 -12.87 -6.43
N PRO A 73 9.27 -13.29 -6.62
CA PRO A 73 8.61 -13.24 -7.92
C PRO A 73 8.63 -11.86 -8.57
N VAL A 74 8.36 -10.79 -7.82
CA VAL A 74 8.37 -9.42 -8.35
C VAL A 74 9.75 -9.04 -8.89
N LEU A 75 10.82 -9.36 -8.15
CA LEU A 75 12.20 -9.12 -8.60
C LEU A 75 12.54 -9.92 -9.85
N VAL A 76 12.15 -11.20 -9.91
CA VAL A 76 12.35 -12.05 -11.11
C VAL A 76 11.55 -11.53 -12.30
N GLN A 77 10.34 -11.02 -12.07
CA GLN A 77 9.49 -10.44 -13.11
C GLN A 77 10.04 -9.13 -13.68
N LEU A 78 10.74 -8.31 -12.88
CA LEU A 78 11.43 -7.12 -13.41
C LEU A 78 12.46 -7.50 -14.48
N GLY A 79 13.22 -8.58 -14.28
CA GLY A 79 14.19 -9.05 -15.27
C GLY A 79 13.59 -9.84 -16.43
N SER A 80 12.56 -10.66 -16.18
CA SER A 80 11.99 -11.57 -17.18
C SER A 80 10.90 -10.93 -18.06
N LEU A 81 10.04 -10.08 -17.50
CA LEU A 81 8.98 -9.38 -18.24
C LEU A 81 9.47 -8.07 -18.86
N TRP A 82 10.42 -7.39 -18.20
CA TRP A 82 10.92 -6.08 -18.60
C TRP A 82 12.46 -6.03 -18.72
N PRO A 83 13.09 -6.94 -19.50
CA PRO A 83 14.54 -7.02 -19.60
C PRO A 83 15.15 -5.72 -20.14
N GLY A 84 14.50 -5.08 -21.12
CA GLY A 84 14.95 -3.79 -21.66
C GLY A 84 14.88 -2.65 -20.63
N LEU A 85 14.01 -2.75 -19.62
CA LEU A 85 13.94 -1.77 -18.55
C LEU A 85 15.20 -1.88 -17.69
N MET A 86 15.55 -3.10 -17.25
CA MET A 86 16.75 -3.33 -16.44
C MET A 86 18.04 -2.97 -17.17
N ASP A 87 18.10 -3.15 -18.50
CA ASP A 87 19.25 -2.68 -19.30
C ASP A 87 19.41 -1.15 -19.25
N LYS A 88 18.28 -0.42 -19.36
CA LYS A 88 18.28 1.05 -19.37
C LYS A 88 18.44 1.68 -18.00
N ILE A 89 17.75 1.19 -16.97
CA ILE A 89 17.73 1.82 -15.63
C ILE A 89 18.59 1.07 -14.60
N GLY A 90 19.31 0.03 -15.00
CA GLY A 90 20.06 -0.85 -14.09
C GLY A 90 21.04 -0.13 -13.17
N ASN A 91 21.71 0.92 -13.65
CA ASN A 91 22.63 1.73 -12.84
C ASN A 91 21.95 2.47 -11.68
N VAL A 92 20.66 2.81 -11.82
CA VAL A 92 19.85 3.44 -10.78
C VAL A 92 19.15 2.36 -9.94
N ALA A 93 18.44 1.44 -10.61
CA ALA A 93 17.58 0.45 -9.96
C ALA A 93 18.39 -0.61 -9.21
N GLY A 94 19.53 -1.04 -9.74
CA GLY A 94 20.36 -2.10 -9.17
C GLY A 94 20.78 -1.81 -7.73
N PRO A 95 21.45 -0.67 -7.45
CA PRO A 95 21.81 -0.29 -6.08
C PRO A 95 20.60 -0.17 -5.14
N LEU A 96 19.51 0.48 -5.56
CA LEU A 96 18.30 0.65 -4.74
C LEU A 96 17.65 -0.70 -4.38
N ILE A 97 17.52 -1.60 -5.36
CA ILE A 97 17.01 -2.96 -5.15
C ILE A 97 17.96 -3.74 -4.23
N GLY A 98 19.26 -3.65 -4.46
CA GLY A 98 20.30 -4.31 -3.65
C GLY A 98 20.24 -3.89 -2.19
N PHE A 99 20.16 -2.59 -1.90
CA PHE A 99 20.00 -2.09 -0.54
C PHE A 99 18.66 -2.48 0.08
N GLY A 100 17.58 -2.55 -0.71
CA GLY A 100 16.29 -3.07 -0.27
C GLY A 100 16.40 -4.54 0.20
N VAL A 101 17.03 -5.40 -0.62
CA VAL A 101 17.25 -6.83 -0.30
C VAL A 101 18.15 -6.97 0.93
N LEU A 102 19.25 -6.22 1.00
CA LEU A 102 20.17 -6.23 2.14
C LEU A 102 19.47 -5.83 3.43
N SER A 103 18.66 -4.76 3.40
CA SER A 103 17.91 -4.27 4.57
C SER A 103 16.95 -5.33 5.11
N VAL A 104 16.20 -6.00 4.22
CA VAL A 104 15.29 -7.09 4.60
C VAL A 104 16.06 -8.29 5.16
N PHE A 105 17.20 -8.63 4.55
CA PHE A 105 18.04 -9.74 5.01
C PHE A 105 18.61 -9.48 6.41
N VAL A 106 19.18 -8.29 6.65
CA VAL A 106 19.69 -7.90 7.98
C VAL A 106 18.58 -7.93 9.02
N LEU A 107 17.42 -7.34 8.71
CA LEU A 107 16.25 -7.36 9.61
C LEU A 107 15.82 -8.79 9.98
N LYS A 108 15.74 -9.67 8.97
CA LYS A 108 15.34 -11.07 9.15
C LYS A 108 16.37 -11.84 9.98
N SER A 109 17.65 -11.74 9.62
CA SER A 109 18.73 -12.54 10.19
C SER A 109 19.13 -12.09 11.60
N CYS A 110 19.08 -10.79 11.89
CA CYS A 110 19.54 -10.25 13.17
C CYS A 110 18.43 -10.09 14.21
N PHE A 111 17.24 -9.58 13.81
CA PHE A 111 16.27 -9.07 14.78
C PHE A 111 14.94 -9.82 14.78
N LEU A 112 14.47 -10.29 13.62
CA LEU A 112 13.17 -10.94 13.51
C LEU A 112 13.09 -12.23 14.35
N GLY A 113 14.13 -13.07 14.33
CA GLY A 113 14.17 -14.30 15.15
C GLY A 113 14.04 -14.00 16.65
N VAL A 114 14.75 -12.97 17.13
CA VAL A 114 14.68 -12.52 18.54
C VAL A 114 13.29 -11.95 18.86
N MET A 115 12.69 -11.17 17.95
CA MET A 115 11.34 -10.64 18.12
C MET A 115 10.28 -11.74 18.27
N LEU A 116 10.35 -12.78 17.43
CA LEU A 116 9.37 -13.87 17.38
C LEU A 116 9.54 -14.90 18.50
N PHE A 117 10.78 -15.30 18.81
CA PHE A 117 11.07 -16.43 19.71
C PHE A 117 11.82 -16.03 20.99
N GLY A 118 12.38 -14.83 21.03
CA GLY A 118 13.27 -14.38 22.12
C GLY A 118 12.55 -13.91 23.39
N GLN A 119 11.22 -13.75 23.40
CA GLN A 119 10.51 -13.12 24.52
C GLN A 119 10.78 -13.76 25.90
N ARG A 120 11.02 -15.07 25.96
CA ARG A 120 11.38 -15.80 27.21
C ARG A 120 12.86 -16.12 27.35
N ARG A 121 13.69 -15.80 26.35
CA ARG A 121 15.10 -16.20 26.25
C ARG A 121 16.09 -15.03 26.38
N VAL A 122 15.65 -13.80 26.11
CA VAL A 122 16.47 -12.60 26.24
C VAL A 122 15.87 -11.63 27.26
N SER A 123 16.67 -10.67 27.73
CA SER A 123 16.18 -9.61 28.61
C SER A 123 15.08 -8.79 27.95
N ASP A 124 14.18 -8.20 28.75
CA ASP A 124 13.09 -7.37 28.21
C ASP A 124 13.61 -6.15 27.42
N LEU A 125 14.75 -5.60 27.85
CA LEU A 125 15.49 -4.56 27.13
C LEU A 125 15.92 -5.02 25.75
N ALA A 126 16.63 -6.15 25.67
CA ALA A 126 17.09 -6.71 24.40
C ALA A 126 15.93 -7.10 23.48
N HIS A 127 14.85 -7.68 24.03
CA HIS A 127 13.66 -8.03 23.24
C HIS A 127 13.00 -6.80 22.62
N THR A 128 12.84 -5.73 23.40
CA THR A 128 12.23 -4.48 22.90
C THR A 128 13.13 -3.78 21.89
N PHE A 129 14.45 -3.81 22.09
CA PHE A 129 15.40 -3.30 21.11
C PHE A 129 15.30 -4.06 19.78
N ALA A 130 15.15 -5.39 19.82
CA ALA A 130 14.92 -6.18 18.62
C ALA A 130 13.60 -5.79 17.92
N VAL A 131 12.51 -5.59 18.66
CA VAL A 131 11.23 -5.12 18.10
C VAL A 131 11.37 -3.73 17.47
N PHE A 132 12.11 -2.83 18.11
CA PHE A 132 12.40 -1.48 17.59
C PHE A 132 13.20 -1.56 16.28
N MET A 133 14.27 -2.35 16.24
CA MET A 133 15.07 -2.57 15.04
C MET A 133 14.25 -3.19 13.90
N VAL A 134 13.30 -4.08 14.20
CA VAL A 134 12.36 -4.60 13.20
C VAL A 134 11.46 -3.47 12.65
N ALA A 135 10.90 -2.62 13.50
CA ALA A 135 10.06 -1.50 13.03
C ALA A 135 10.84 -0.51 12.14
N VAL A 136 12.07 -0.15 12.55
CA VAL A 136 12.97 0.72 11.77
C VAL A 136 13.39 0.05 10.47
N GLY A 137 13.79 -1.22 10.49
CA GLY A 137 14.22 -1.91 9.28
C GLY A 137 13.09 -2.11 8.26
N GLN A 138 11.82 -2.26 8.70
CA GLN A 138 10.67 -2.23 7.79
C GLN A 138 10.55 -0.86 7.09
N LEU A 139 10.77 0.23 7.83
CA LEU A 139 10.72 1.58 7.27
C LEU A 139 11.87 1.84 6.28
N VAL A 140 13.08 1.37 6.60
CA VAL A 140 14.25 1.47 5.70
C VAL A 140 14.03 0.63 4.43
N ALA A 141 13.56 -0.61 4.57
CA ALA A 141 13.24 -1.47 3.42
C ALA A 141 12.18 -0.84 2.50
N LEU A 142 11.14 -0.22 3.09
CA LEU A 142 10.16 0.55 2.33
C LEU A 142 10.82 1.73 1.62
N GLY A 143 11.70 2.46 2.31
CA GLY A 143 12.39 3.63 1.76
C GLY A 143 13.06 3.36 0.43
N TRP A 144 13.78 2.23 0.31
CA TRP A 144 14.44 1.83 -0.95
C TRP A 144 13.46 1.55 -2.09
N VAL A 145 12.38 0.83 -1.80
CA VAL A 145 11.34 0.49 -2.79
C VAL A 145 10.61 1.76 -3.25
N VAL A 146 10.26 2.63 -2.30
CA VAL A 146 9.60 3.90 -2.60
C VAL A 146 10.53 4.82 -3.38
N ALA A 147 11.82 4.91 -3.02
CA ALA A 147 12.80 5.71 -3.75
C ALA A 147 12.87 5.34 -5.24
N LEU A 148 12.94 4.04 -5.55
CA LEU A 148 12.90 3.58 -6.94
C LEU A 148 11.57 3.94 -7.62
N GLN A 149 10.44 3.69 -6.93
CA GLN A 149 9.10 3.97 -7.48
C GLN A 149 8.86 5.46 -7.72
N THR A 150 9.35 6.34 -6.84
CA THR A 150 9.20 7.79 -6.98
C THR A 150 10.16 8.34 -8.03
N TRP A 151 11.38 7.82 -8.10
CA TRP A 151 12.33 8.18 -9.16
C TRP A 151 11.77 7.83 -10.55
N MET A 152 11.17 6.66 -10.74
CA MET A 152 10.50 6.32 -12.00
C MET A 152 9.37 7.29 -12.38
N GLN A 153 8.77 7.96 -11.39
CA GLN A 153 7.67 8.91 -11.57
C GLN A 153 8.13 10.35 -11.77
N THR A 154 9.22 10.76 -11.12
CA THR A 154 9.87 12.07 -11.24
C THR A 154 11.38 11.84 -11.28
N PRO A 155 11.91 11.39 -12.43
CA PRO A 155 13.33 11.05 -12.55
C PRO A 155 14.17 12.31 -12.43
N ASP A 156 15.15 12.25 -11.53
CA ASP A 156 16.11 13.32 -11.24
C ASP A 156 17.45 12.68 -10.81
N GLY A 157 18.54 13.45 -10.80
CA GLY A 157 19.86 12.96 -10.41
C GLY A 157 20.52 11.94 -11.35
N ALA A 158 19.89 11.63 -12.49
CA ALA A 158 20.40 10.68 -13.48
C ALA A 158 20.05 11.11 -14.91
N ALA A 159 21.01 10.97 -15.82
CA ALA A 159 20.88 11.33 -17.23
C ALA A 159 20.94 10.10 -18.13
N LEU A 160 20.17 10.10 -19.23
CA LEU A 160 20.19 9.04 -20.22
C LEU A 160 21.37 9.26 -21.18
N ILE A 161 22.41 8.43 -21.07
CA ILE A 161 23.63 8.47 -21.89
C ILE A 161 23.79 7.11 -22.56
N ASP A 162 23.93 7.09 -23.89
CA ASP A 162 24.04 5.87 -24.69
C ASP A 162 22.91 4.85 -24.43
N GLY A 163 21.69 5.36 -24.22
CA GLY A 163 20.51 4.55 -23.96
C GLY A 163 20.42 3.98 -22.54
N ARG A 164 21.38 4.28 -21.65
CA ARG A 164 21.37 3.86 -20.24
C ARG A 164 21.39 5.06 -19.31
N TYR A 165 20.64 4.99 -18.22
CA TYR A 165 20.70 6.01 -17.19
C TYR A 165 22.03 5.92 -16.45
N GLN A 166 22.73 7.04 -16.32
CA GLN A 166 23.92 7.17 -15.50
C GLN A 166 23.63 8.18 -14.39
N VAL A 167 23.95 7.80 -13.16
CA VAL A 167 23.71 8.63 -11.97
C VAL A 167 24.83 9.65 -11.85
N TYR A 168 24.46 10.93 -11.76
CA TYR A 168 25.39 12.01 -11.44
C TYR A 168 25.21 12.51 -10.00
N ASP A 169 24.01 12.37 -9.41
CA ASP A 169 23.74 12.70 -8.01
C ASP A 169 22.76 11.69 -7.36
N TRP A 170 23.26 10.91 -6.39
CA TRP A 170 22.46 9.95 -5.64
C TRP A 170 21.45 10.60 -4.69
N TRP A 171 21.73 11.80 -4.19
CA TRP A 171 20.83 12.50 -3.30
C TRP A 171 19.55 12.89 -4.03
N GLU A 172 19.67 13.43 -5.24
CA GLU A 172 18.53 13.75 -6.11
C GLU A 172 17.77 12.49 -6.57
N VAL A 173 18.48 11.38 -6.84
CA VAL A 173 17.83 10.10 -7.17
C VAL A 173 16.93 9.63 -6.04
N ILE A 174 17.45 9.59 -4.80
CA ILE A 174 16.73 9.03 -3.64
C ILE A 174 15.67 10.02 -3.13
N PHE A 175 16.07 11.27 -2.90
CA PHE A 175 15.22 12.33 -2.33
C PHE A 175 14.66 13.25 -3.40
N ASN A 176 14.21 12.67 -4.52
CA ASN A 176 13.54 13.41 -5.59
C ASN A 176 12.32 14.18 -5.06
N PRO A 177 11.84 15.21 -5.77
CA PRO A 177 10.77 16.10 -5.30
C PRO A 177 9.47 15.40 -4.86
N SER A 178 9.22 14.17 -5.33
CA SER A 178 8.02 13.42 -4.99
C SER A 178 8.22 12.36 -3.89
N PHE A 179 9.46 12.08 -3.47
CA PHE A 179 9.79 11.06 -2.47
C PHE A 179 9.05 11.27 -1.15
N GLY A 180 9.22 12.43 -0.51
CA GLY A 180 8.70 12.67 0.85
C GLY A 180 7.18 12.48 0.97
N TRP A 181 6.41 13.07 0.05
CA TRP A 181 4.94 12.97 0.07
C TRP A 181 4.44 11.57 -0.27
N ARG A 182 5.07 10.86 -1.21
CA ARG A 182 4.67 9.49 -1.58
C ARG A 182 5.07 8.46 -0.52
N ALA A 183 6.23 8.65 0.12
CA ALA A 183 6.63 7.86 1.28
C ALA A 183 5.64 8.07 2.44
N GLY A 184 5.31 9.33 2.75
CA GLY A 184 4.29 9.68 3.73
C GLY A 184 2.93 9.04 3.42
N ALA A 185 2.47 9.12 2.16
CA ALA A 185 1.23 8.48 1.73
C ALA A 185 1.23 6.97 1.91
N THR A 186 2.36 6.32 1.61
CA THR A 186 2.50 4.87 1.77
C THR A 186 2.47 4.49 3.25
N VAL A 187 3.17 5.24 4.12
CA VAL A 187 3.18 4.98 5.57
C VAL A 187 1.79 5.21 6.18
N VAL A 188 1.11 6.30 5.84
CA VAL A 188 -0.24 6.60 6.34
C VAL A 188 -1.25 5.58 5.81
N GLY A 189 -1.14 5.17 4.54
CA GLY A 189 -1.96 4.12 3.94
C GLY A 189 -1.76 2.77 4.63
N ALA A 190 -0.51 2.39 4.91
CA ALA A 190 -0.15 1.19 5.65
C ALA A 190 -0.71 1.20 7.08
N ALA A 191 -0.57 2.33 7.79
CA ALA A 191 -1.10 2.51 9.13
C ALA A 191 -2.63 2.33 9.15
N LEU A 192 -3.32 2.93 8.18
CA LEU A 192 -4.76 2.81 8.03
C LEU A 192 -5.19 1.36 7.67
N ALA A 193 -4.41 0.67 6.83
CA ALA A 193 -4.65 -0.73 6.47
C ALA A 193 -4.54 -1.68 7.67
N ALA A 194 -3.45 -1.59 8.44
CA ALA A 194 -3.30 -2.40 9.64
C ALA A 194 -4.32 -2.02 10.73
N ALA A 195 -4.64 -0.74 10.89
CA ALA A 195 -5.63 -0.30 11.86
C ALA A 195 -7.02 -0.89 11.58
N PHE A 196 -7.48 -0.89 10.33
CA PHE A 196 -8.77 -1.50 9.98
C PHE A 196 -8.75 -3.03 10.06
N LEU A 197 -7.62 -3.67 9.73
CA LEU A 197 -7.43 -5.10 9.99
C LEU A 197 -7.63 -5.41 11.49
N MET A 198 -7.01 -4.61 12.37
CA MET A 198 -7.15 -4.74 13.82
C MET A 198 -8.58 -4.48 14.31
N ILE A 199 -9.20 -3.39 13.87
CA ILE A 199 -10.59 -3.04 14.20
C ILE A 199 -11.54 -4.17 13.80
N GLY A 200 -11.40 -4.69 12.58
CA GLY A 200 -12.26 -5.76 12.08
C GLY A 200 -12.09 -7.07 12.84
N VAL A 201 -10.86 -7.44 13.24
CA VAL A 201 -10.59 -8.66 14.01
C VAL A 201 -11.23 -8.57 15.40
N HIS A 202 -11.05 -7.45 16.08
CA HIS A 202 -11.63 -7.24 17.41
C HIS A 202 -13.15 -7.06 17.36
N ALA A 203 -13.71 -6.45 16.31
CA ALA A 203 -15.15 -6.38 16.11
C ALA A 203 -15.77 -7.78 15.89
N LEU A 204 -15.10 -8.65 15.14
CA LEU A 204 -15.51 -10.04 14.98
C LEU A 204 -15.44 -10.82 16.29
N GLN A 205 -14.40 -10.60 17.09
CA GLN A 205 -14.29 -11.20 18.42
C GLN A 205 -15.41 -10.74 19.34
N ALA A 206 -15.71 -9.43 19.38
CA ALA A 206 -16.80 -8.85 20.17
C ALA A 206 -18.19 -9.38 19.79
N LEU A 207 -18.41 -9.76 18.53
CA LEU A 207 -19.66 -10.40 18.09
C LEU A 207 -19.84 -11.81 18.65
N ARG A 208 -18.75 -12.48 19.03
CA ARG A 208 -18.75 -13.88 19.46
C ARG A 208 -18.59 -14.04 20.96
N ARG A 209 -17.77 -13.21 21.59
CA ARG A 209 -17.48 -13.27 23.03
C ARG A 209 -17.21 -11.87 23.60
N PRO A 210 -17.39 -11.69 24.92
CA PRO A 210 -16.81 -10.56 25.63
C PRO A 210 -15.29 -10.51 25.44
N LEU A 211 -14.76 -9.30 25.25
CA LEU A 211 -13.35 -9.07 24.98
C LEU A 211 -12.55 -8.94 26.27
N ASP A 212 -11.31 -9.43 26.22
CA ASP A 212 -10.35 -9.27 27.29
C ASP A 212 -9.73 -7.85 27.28
N ASP A 213 -9.10 -7.43 28.37
CA ASP A 213 -8.46 -6.10 28.48
C ASP A 213 -7.45 -5.85 27.35
N GLY A 214 -6.65 -6.85 26.98
CA GLY A 214 -5.69 -6.72 25.90
C GLY A 214 -6.33 -6.46 24.54
N GLU A 215 -7.49 -7.06 24.28
CA GLU A 215 -8.22 -6.89 23.02
C GLU A 215 -8.86 -5.50 22.96
N ARG A 216 -9.44 -5.02 24.08
CA ARG A 216 -9.97 -3.65 24.19
C ARG A 216 -8.88 -2.58 24.02
N LEU A 217 -7.71 -2.78 24.61
CA LEU A 217 -6.55 -1.88 24.46
C LEU A 217 -6.03 -1.87 23.01
N ALA A 218 -5.97 -3.03 22.36
CA ALA A 218 -5.57 -3.13 20.96
C ALA A 218 -6.60 -2.48 20.02
N PHE A 219 -7.90 -2.67 20.27
CA PHE A 219 -8.98 -1.98 19.56
C PHE A 219 -8.87 -0.46 19.71
N LYS A 220 -8.68 0.04 20.93
CA LYS A 220 -8.44 1.46 21.20
C LYS A 220 -7.29 2.01 20.37
N ALA A 221 -6.13 1.35 20.41
CA ALA A 221 -4.95 1.78 19.66
C ALA A 221 -5.23 1.82 18.15
N ALA A 222 -5.91 0.80 17.62
CA ALA A 222 -6.27 0.74 16.22
C ALA A 222 -7.25 1.85 15.81
N VAL A 223 -8.30 2.13 16.59
CA VAL A 223 -9.26 3.21 16.29
C VAL A 223 -8.58 4.58 16.32
N VAL A 224 -7.71 4.84 17.30
CA VAL A 224 -6.97 6.11 17.39
C VAL A 224 -6.06 6.29 16.19
N VAL A 225 -5.27 5.26 15.84
CA VAL A 225 -4.38 5.30 14.68
C VAL A 225 -5.18 5.43 13.38
N ALA A 226 -6.32 4.74 13.24
CA ALA A 226 -7.19 4.87 12.08
C ALA A 226 -7.70 6.30 11.91
N LEU A 227 -8.14 6.96 12.99
CA LEU A 227 -8.63 8.34 12.95
C LEU A 227 -7.52 9.32 12.55
N VAL A 228 -6.34 9.20 13.17
CA VAL A 228 -5.18 10.06 12.87
C VAL A 228 -4.69 9.81 11.43
N ALA A 229 -4.53 8.55 11.03
CA ALA A 229 -4.08 8.22 9.68
C ALA A 229 -5.09 8.70 8.63
N ALA A 230 -6.39 8.49 8.84
CA ALA A 230 -7.41 8.98 7.93
C ALA A 230 -7.48 10.51 7.86
N ALA A 231 -7.23 11.22 8.96
CA ALA A 231 -7.13 12.69 8.94
C ALA A 231 -5.87 13.16 8.16
N LEU A 232 -4.73 12.48 8.34
CA LEU A 232 -3.49 12.78 7.62
C LEU A 232 -3.56 12.49 6.11
N GLN A 233 -4.48 11.62 5.66
CA GLN A 233 -4.70 11.38 4.22
C GLN A 233 -5.07 12.65 3.47
N TRP A 234 -5.81 13.59 4.10
CA TRP A 234 -6.26 14.80 3.44
C TRP A 234 -5.12 15.71 2.95
N PRO A 235 -4.21 16.22 3.82
CA PRO A 235 -3.09 17.04 3.36
C PRO A 235 -2.15 16.27 2.42
N VAL A 236 -1.93 14.98 2.67
CA VAL A 236 -1.11 14.14 1.79
C VAL A 236 -1.71 14.04 0.38
N ALA A 237 -3.02 13.80 0.27
CA ALA A 237 -3.71 13.72 -1.02
C ALA A 237 -3.66 15.05 -1.78
N GLN A 238 -3.73 16.19 -1.08
CA GLN A 238 -3.55 17.50 -1.71
C GLN A 238 -2.15 17.67 -2.30
N SER A 239 -1.11 17.37 -1.51
CA SER A 239 0.27 17.46 -2.00
C SER A 239 0.55 16.51 -3.16
N LEU A 240 0.01 15.29 -3.11
CA LEU A 240 0.13 14.32 -4.20
C LEU A 240 -0.58 14.77 -5.48
N ARG A 241 -1.76 15.39 -5.35
CA ARG A 241 -2.46 16.01 -6.49
C ARG A 241 -1.58 17.10 -7.11
N ASP A 242 -1.06 18.02 -6.31
CA ASP A 242 -0.27 19.14 -6.81
C ASP A 242 1.03 18.66 -7.50
N LEU A 243 1.69 17.64 -6.94
CA LEU A 243 2.84 16.97 -7.58
C LEU A 243 2.46 16.32 -8.91
N THR A 244 1.29 15.67 -8.96
CA THR A 244 0.79 15.01 -10.17
C THR A 244 0.46 16.03 -11.26
N VAL A 245 -0.20 17.13 -10.90
CA VAL A 245 -0.49 18.23 -11.84
C VAL A 245 0.80 18.81 -12.43
N ARG A 246 1.82 19.02 -11.60
CA ARG A 246 3.11 19.61 -12.04
C ARG A 246 3.94 18.66 -12.90
N HIS A 247 4.11 17.40 -12.51
CA HIS A 247 5.06 16.49 -13.14
C HIS A 247 4.41 15.47 -14.08
N GLN A 248 3.11 15.20 -13.93
CA GLN A 248 2.38 14.15 -14.65
C GLN A 248 1.00 14.67 -15.13
N PRO A 249 0.96 15.70 -16.00
CA PRO A 249 -0.29 16.32 -16.44
C PRO A 249 -1.24 15.35 -17.15
N ALA A 250 -0.74 14.37 -17.93
CA ALA A 250 -1.57 13.32 -18.54
C ALA A 250 -2.32 12.48 -17.50
N LYS A 251 -1.65 12.13 -16.40
CA LYS A 251 -2.25 11.40 -15.29
C LYS A 251 -3.30 12.25 -14.57
N ALA A 252 -3.00 13.54 -14.36
CA ALA A 252 -3.94 14.47 -13.74
C ALA A 252 -5.25 14.59 -14.56
N ALA A 253 -5.13 14.74 -15.88
CA ALA A 253 -6.28 14.77 -16.80
C ALA A 253 -7.07 13.45 -16.78
N ALA A 254 -6.38 12.30 -16.76
CA ALA A 254 -7.03 10.99 -16.66
C ALA A 254 -7.77 10.76 -15.33
N LEU A 255 -7.20 11.25 -14.22
CA LEU A 255 -7.86 11.20 -12.90
C LEU A 255 -9.11 12.07 -12.86
N ALA A 256 -9.09 13.22 -13.53
CA ALA A 256 -10.25 14.11 -13.66
C ALA A 256 -11.30 13.60 -14.67
N GLY A 257 -10.92 12.72 -15.59
CA GLY A 257 -11.75 12.34 -16.74
C GLY A 257 -11.89 13.51 -17.73
N TYR A 258 -10.84 14.33 -17.89
CA TYR A 258 -10.87 15.53 -18.71
C TYR A 258 -10.27 15.26 -20.10
N TRP A 259 -11.12 15.19 -21.12
CA TRP A 259 -10.73 14.74 -22.46
C TRP A 259 -10.25 15.87 -23.36
N HIS A 260 -11.01 16.97 -23.46
CA HIS A 260 -10.73 18.06 -24.39
C HIS A 260 -10.10 19.26 -23.68
N SER A 261 -9.00 19.78 -24.23
CA SER A 261 -8.34 20.97 -23.70
C SER A 261 -9.25 22.20 -23.84
N GLY A 262 -9.23 23.09 -22.84
CA GLY A 262 -10.15 24.23 -22.85
C GLY A 262 -10.02 25.17 -21.65
N GLY A 263 -10.78 26.27 -21.68
CA GLY A 263 -10.79 27.27 -20.61
C GLY A 263 -11.74 26.93 -19.46
N LYS A 264 -12.60 25.92 -19.60
CA LYS A 264 -13.56 25.50 -18.57
C LYS A 264 -13.09 24.17 -17.95
N PRO A 265 -12.52 24.19 -16.73
CA PRO A 265 -12.06 22.97 -16.09
C PRO A 265 -13.27 22.19 -15.56
N GLU A 266 -13.43 20.96 -16.02
CA GLU A 266 -14.48 20.05 -15.56
C GLU A 266 -13.86 18.81 -14.93
N ILE A 267 -14.49 18.30 -13.87
CA ILE A 267 -14.16 17.00 -13.28
C ILE A 267 -15.39 16.10 -13.37
N ALA A 268 -15.20 14.90 -13.92
CA ALA A 268 -16.21 13.85 -13.84
C ALA A 268 -16.15 13.19 -12.46
N VAL A 269 -17.22 13.33 -11.66
CA VAL A 269 -17.33 12.65 -10.36
C VAL A 269 -17.60 11.16 -10.57
N TRP A 270 -18.51 10.88 -11.50
CA TRP A 270 -18.93 9.54 -11.91
C TRP A 270 -19.09 9.49 -13.43
N GLY A 271 -19.00 8.30 -14.01
CA GLY A 271 -19.12 8.07 -15.45
C GLY A 271 -18.21 6.93 -15.89
N TRP A 272 -18.40 6.45 -17.11
CA TRP A 272 -17.50 5.50 -17.74
C TRP A 272 -16.60 6.22 -18.75
N PRO A 273 -15.30 6.43 -18.45
CA PRO A 273 -14.38 7.03 -19.39
C PRO A 273 -14.11 6.05 -20.52
N ASP A 274 -14.52 6.40 -21.73
CA ASP A 274 -14.26 5.61 -22.92
C ASP A 274 -13.17 6.26 -23.78
N ALA A 275 -12.09 5.51 -23.98
CA ALA A 275 -10.94 5.97 -24.75
C ALA A 275 -11.21 5.97 -26.25
N GLU A 276 -12.15 5.17 -26.74
CA GLU A 276 -12.49 5.13 -28.17
C GLU A 276 -13.30 6.36 -28.57
N SER A 277 -14.34 6.69 -27.81
CA SER A 277 -15.13 7.92 -28.02
C SER A 277 -14.48 9.20 -27.47
N GLN A 278 -13.35 9.10 -26.76
CA GLN A 278 -12.68 10.23 -26.09
C GLN A 278 -13.66 11.05 -25.23
N ALA A 279 -14.61 10.36 -24.58
CA ALA A 279 -15.67 10.98 -23.81
C ALA A 279 -16.01 10.14 -22.57
N ASN A 280 -16.68 10.77 -21.59
CA ASN A 280 -17.23 10.04 -20.45
C ASN A 280 -18.69 9.69 -20.71
N LEU A 281 -19.00 8.40 -20.86
CA LEU A 281 -20.35 7.90 -21.05
C LEU A 281 -21.13 7.93 -19.73
N GLY A 282 -22.36 8.47 -19.76
CA GLY A 282 -23.24 8.54 -18.59
C GLY A 282 -22.65 9.33 -17.42
N ALA A 283 -21.86 10.36 -17.72
CA ALA A 283 -21.05 11.04 -16.72
C ALA A 283 -21.81 12.12 -15.94
N TRP A 284 -21.55 12.18 -14.65
CA TRP A 284 -21.89 13.31 -13.81
C TRP A 284 -20.65 14.19 -13.66
N THR A 285 -20.63 15.30 -14.39
CA THR A 285 -19.53 16.27 -14.37
C THR A 285 -19.88 17.47 -13.49
N LEU A 286 -18.92 17.92 -12.70
CA LEU A 286 -18.98 19.20 -12.01
C LEU A 286 -18.33 20.25 -12.90
N GLN A 287 -19.16 21.12 -13.47
CA GLN A 287 -18.70 22.20 -14.33
C GLN A 287 -17.92 23.25 -13.53
N ASN A 288 -16.93 23.87 -14.17
CA ASN A 288 -16.07 24.91 -13.58
C ASN A 288 -15.39 24.48 -12.25
N THR A 289 -15.23 23.18 -12.06
CA THR A 289 -14.67 22.57 -10.87
C THR A 289 -13.54 21.67 -11.35
N GLY A 290 -12.28 22.12 -11.20
CA GLY A 290 -11.14 21.38 -11.75
C GLY A 290 -9.82 22.13 -11.80
N GLN A 291 -9.83 23.43 -11.51
CA GLN A 291 -8.67 24.31 -11.56
C GLN A 291 -7.44 23.76 -10.79
N ARG A 292 -7.69 23.07 -9.66
CA ARG A 292 -6.64 22.47 -8.81
C ARG A 292 -6.18 21.08 -9.25
N TRP A 293 -6.91 20.45 -10.18
CA TRP A 293 -6.69 19.06 -10.61
C TRP A 293 -6.12 18.97 -12.02
N LEU A 294 -6.10 20.06 -12.77
CA LEU A 294 -5.65 20.11 -14.15
C LEU A 294 -4.44 21.03 -14.29
N ALA A 295 -3.52 20.66 -15.19
CA ALA A 295 -2.37 21.47 -15.51
C ALA A 295 -2.73 22.55 -16.55
N LEU A 296 -2.00 23.66 -16.52
CA LEU A 296 -2.15 24.79 -17.43
C LEU A 296 -1.06 24.75 -18.50
N ASP A 297 -1.43 25.09 -19.73
CA ASP A 297 -0.54 25.35 -20.85
C ASP A 297 0.07 26.78 -20.74
N PRO A 298 1.14 27.15 -21.47
CA PRO A 298 1.67 28.51 -21.48
C PRO A 298 0.64 29.58 -21.89
N ASN A 299 -0.39 29.18 -22.63
CA ASN A 299 -1.51 30.02 -23.05
C ASN A 299 -2.64 30.14 -21.99
N GLY A 300 -2.47 29.56 -20.79
CA GLY A 300 -3.46 29.59 -19.71
C GLY A 300 -4.66 28.65 -19.90
N LEU A 301 -4.60 27.72 -20.87
CA LEU A 301 -5.66 26.73 -21.11
C LEU A 301 -5.40 25.44 -20.31
N TYR A 302 -6.45 24.78 -19.84
CA TYR A 302 -6.33 23.49 -19.17
C TYR A 302 -6.02 22.38 -20.17
N ILE A 303 -5.02 21.56 -19.83
CA ILE A 303 -4.52 20.46 -20.66
C ILE A 303 -5.44 19.24 -20.50
N GLY A 304 -6.09 18.85 -21.60
CA GLY A 304 -6.88 17.63 -21.76
C GLY A 304 -6.06 16.44 -22.25
N LEU A 305 -6.72 15.29 -22.30
CA LEU A 305 -6.15 14.06 -22.84
C LEU A 305 -5.93 14.13 -24.36
N ASP A 306 -6.68 14.97 -25.08
CA ASP A 306 -6.58 15.25 -26.51
C ASP A 306 -5.15 15.60 -26.98
N LYS A 307 -4.38 16.29 -26.14
CA LYS A 307 -2.99 16.67 -26.45
C LYS A 307 -1.98 15.52 -26.44
N TYR A 308 -2.37 14.33 -26.01
CA TYR A 308 -1.45 13.21 -25.82
C TYR A 308 -1.48 12.16 -26.95
N SER A 309 -2.20 12.38 -28.05
CA SER A 309 -2.11 11.57 -29.30
C SER A 309 -1.98 10.05 -29.09
N GLY A 310 -2.83 9.45 -28.25
CA GLY A 310 -2.81 8.01 -27.96
C GLY A 310 -1.80 7.54 -26.89
N MET A 311 -0.91 8.42 -26.41
CA MET A 311 -0.01 8.19 -25.28
C MET A 311 -0.68 8.48 -23.92
N GLN A 312 -1.98 8.26 -23.84
CA GLN A 312 -2.77 8.46 -22.62
C GLN A 312 -2.65 7.24 -21.70
N PRO A 313 -2.70 7.41 -20.37
CA PRO A 313 -2.85 6.29 -19.45
C PRO A 313 -4.20 5.58 -19.69
N PRO A 314 -4.37 4.33 -19.23
CA PRO A 314 -5.65 3.65 -19.26
C PRO A 314 -6.67 4.37 -18.36
N VAL A 315 -7.42 5.30 -18.96
CA VAL A 315 -8.23 6.30 -18.27
C VAL A 315 -9.25 5.66 -17.33
N ALA A 316 -10.01 4.66 -17.80
CA ALA A 316 -11.01 3.98 -16.99
C ALA A 316 -10.42 3.37 -15.70
N LEU A 317 -9.31 2.64 -15.81
CA LEU A 317 -8.69 1.99 -14.65
C LEU A 317 -8.15 3.01 -13.65
N VAL A 318 -7.49 4.07 -14.13
CA VAL A 318 -6.92 5.12 -13.29
C VAL A 318 -8.03 5.94 -12.61
N PHE A 319 -9.07 6.29 -13.37
CA PHE A 319 -10.25 7.01 -12.90
C PHE A 319 -10.93 6.26 -11.77
N TRP A 320 -11.29 4.99 -11.99
CA TRP A 320 -12.00 4.17 -10.99
C TRP A 320 -11.13 3.84 -9.78
N SER A 321 -9.84 3.58 -9.98
CA SER A 321 -8.92 3.33 -8.86
C SER A 321 -8.87 4.51 -7.89
N LEU A 322 -8.89 5.76 -8.40
CA LEU A 322 -8.97 6.95 -7.55
C LEU A 322 -10.28 7.00 -6.76
N ARG A 323 -11.44 6.77 -7.41
CA ARG A 323 -12.74 6.81 -6.72
C ARG A 323 -12.83 5.76 -5.64
N VAL A 324 -12.36 4.54 -5.92
CA VAL A 324 -12.31 3.46 -4.91
C VAL A 324 -11.41 3.87 -3.75
N ALA A 325 -10.21 4.40 -4.00
CA ALA A 325 -9.31 4.84 -2.93
C ALA A 325 -9.92 5.96 -2.07
N VAL A 326 -10.51 6.98 -2.70
CA VAL A 326 -11.13 8.12 -2.01
C VAL A 326 -12.38 7.68 -1.23
N LEU A 327 -13.25 6.86 -1.84
CA LEU A 327 -14.46 6.35 -1.20
C LEU A 327 -14.12 5.49 0.02
N LEU A 328 -13.18 4.54 -0.13
CA LEU A 328 -12.73 3.71 0.98
C LEU A 328 -12.09 4.57 2.07
N GLY A 329 -11.24 5.54 1.72
CA GLY A 329 -10.64 6.47 2.69
C GLY A 329 -11.68 7.26 3.48
N ALA A 330 -12.70 7.80 2.80
CA ALA A 330 -13.79 8.54 3.44
C ALA A 330 -14.67 7.63 4.33
N LEU A 331 -15.04 6.45 3.85
CA LEU A 331 -15.80 5.47 4.63
C LEU A 331 -15.02 5.04 5.88
N MET A 332 -13.72 4.82 5.75
CA MET A 332 -12.83 4.48 6.85
C MET A 332 -12.69 5.64 7.84
N PHE A 333 -12.62 6.88 7.39
CA PHE A 333 -12.64 8.04 8.29
C PHE A 333 -13.93 8.09 9.12
N VAL A 334 -15.10 7.97 8.47
CA VAL A 334 -16.40 7.97 9.15
C VAL A 334 -16.51 6.80 10.12
N ALA A 335 -16.13 5.60 9.69
CA ALA A 335 -16.18 4.41 10.53
C ALA A 335 -15.25 4.52 11.76
N ALA A 336 -14.05 5.06 11.59
CA ALA A 336 -13.13 5.32 12.69
C ALA A 336 -13.67 6.39 13.65
N LEU A 337 -14.24 7.48 13.13
CA LEU A 337 -14.81 8.57 13.93
C LEU A 337 -16.02 8.11 14.75
N VAL A 338 -16.98 7.42 14.13
CA VAL A 338 -18.17 6.87 14.81
C VAL A 338 -17.75 5.84 15.86
N SER A 339 -16.78 4.98 15.55
CA SER A 339 -16.24 4.00 16.51
C SER A 339 -15.50 4.67 17.67
N PHE A 340 -14.75 5.74 17.40
CA PHE A 340 -14.07 6.52 18.42
C PHE A 340 -15.08 7.19 19.36
N LEU A 341 -16.03 7.96 18.83
CA LEU A 341 -17.03 8.67 19.63
C LEU A 341 -17.94 7.72 20.42
N GLY A 342 -18.36 6.61 19.79
CA GLY A 342 -19.20 5.61 20.42
C GLY A 342 -18.53 4.84 21.55
N THR A 343 -17.20 4.76 21.57
CA THR A 343 -16.46 3.96 22.55
C THR A 343 -15.59 4.78 23.52
N MET A 344 -15.31 6.06 23.22
CA MET A 344 -14.46 6.94 24.03
C MET A 344 -14.97 7.11 25.47
N ARG A 345 -16.29 7.24 25.66
CA ARG A 345 -16.92 7.37 26.99
C ARG A 345 -17.21 6.01 27.66
N ARG A 346 -16.90 4.90 26.98
CA ARG A 346 -17.29 3.54 27.36
C ARG A 346 -16.08 2.60 27.44
N GLY A 347 -14.92 3.15 27.81
CA GLY A 347 -13.70 2.37 28.02
C GLY A 347 -13.10 1.72 26.76
N PHE A 348 -13.46 2.20 25.56
CA PHE A 348 -13.07 1.61 24.28
C PHE A 348 -13.50 0.14 24.11
N ASP A 349 -14.62 -0.25 24.72
CA ASP A 349 -15.19 -1.57 24.58
C ASP A 349 -16.12 -1.64 23.34
N PRO A 350 -15.74 -2.35 22.26
CA PRO A 350 -16.60 -2.47 21.09
C PRO A 350 -17.85 -3.31 21.36
N GLY A 351 -17.90 -4.11 22.43
CA GLY A 351 -19.09 -4.87 22.81
C GLY A 351 -20.32 -4.00 23.11
N VAL A 352 -20.11 -2.72 23.42
CA VAL A 352 -21.20 -1.76 23.68
C VAL A 352 -21.79 -1.15 22.40
N MET A 353 -21.18 -1.44 21.24
CA MET A 353 -21.69 -1.00 19.94
C MET A 353 -22.81 -1.94 19.45
N PRO A 354 -23.77 -1.44 18.66
CA PRO A 354 -24.83 -2.29 18.14
C PRO A 354 -24.26 -3.36 17.19
N ARG A 355 -24.86 -4.55 17.19
CA ARG A 355 -24.36 -5.72 16.42
C ARG A 355 -24.21 -5.44 14.92
N TRP A 356 -25.07 -4.61 14.33
CA TRP A 356 -24.96 -4.24 12.92
C TRP A 356 -23.69 -3.44 12.62
N TRP A 357 -23.28 -2.56 13.53
CA TRP A 357 -22.05 -1.77 13.38
C TRP A 357 -20.81 -2.65 13.49
N LEU A 358 -20.81 -3.62 14.41
CA LEU A 358 -19.72 -4.60 14.52
C LEU A 358 -19.60 -5.49 13.26
N ARG A 359 -20.72 -5.86 12.64
CA ARG A 359 -20.71 -6.58 11.35
C ARG A 359 -20.12 -5.70 10.24
N LEU A 360 -20.48 -4.41 10.21
CA LEU A 360 -19.90 -3.44 9.27
C LEU A 360 -18.38 -3.30 9.47
N LEU A 361 -17.91 -3.12 10.71
CA LEU A 361 -16.47 -3.05 11.02
C LEU A 361 -15.74 -4.35 10.64
N THR A 362 -16.38 -5.50 10.84
CA THR A 362 -15.84 -6.80 10.42
C THR A 362 -15.70 -6.86 8.89
N GLY A 363 -16.68 -6.39 8.13
CA GLY A 363 -16.61 -6.31 6.66
C GLY A 363 -15.56 -5.31 6.17
N MET A 364 -15.34 -4.22 6.92
CA MET A 364 -14.31 -3.22 6.61
C MET A 364 -12.89 -3.66 6.97
N MET A 365 -12.68 -4.86 7.52
CA MET A 365 -11.35 -5.39 7.86
C MET A 365 -10.36 -5.31 6.70
N PHE A 366 -10.83 -5.56 5.46
CA PHE A 366 -10.00 -5.58 4.26
C PHE A 366 -10.02 -4.25 3.48
N SER A 367 -10.80 -3.26 3.91
CA SER A 367 -10.96 -2.00 3.17
C SER A 367 -9.65 -1.24 3.02
N GLY A 368 -8.82 -1.23 4.06
CA GLY A 368 -7.53 -0.55 4.00
C GLY A 368 -6.50 -1.25 3.11
N GLY A 369 -6.53 -2.59 3.06
CA GLY A 369 -5.75 -3.34 2.08
C GLY A 369 -6.17 -3.03 0.64
N ALA A 370 -7.48 -2.99 0.38
CA ALA A 370 -8.02 -2.59 -0.91
C ALA A 370 -7.65 -1.14 -1.29
N ALA A 371 -7.66 -0.21 -0.32
CA ALA A 371 -7.26 1.18 -0.54
C ALA A 371 -5.76 1.30 -0.89
N VAL A 372 -4.88 0.51 -0.28
CA VAL A 372 -3.45 0.44 -0.63
C VAL A 372 -3.26 -0.03 -2.08
N VAL A 373 -3.97 -1.10 -2.48
CA VAL A 373 -3.90 -1.61 -3.86
C VAL A 373 -4.47 -0.59 -4.86
N ALA A 374 -5.60 0.04 -4.57
CA ALA A 374 -6.18 1.07 -5.42
C ALA A 374 -5.23 2.28 -5.59
N SER A 375 -4.56 2.70 -4.51
CA SER A 375 -3.58 3.80 -4.52
C SER A 375 -2.31 3.44 -5.32
N LEU A 376 -1.87 2.18 -5.25
CA LEU A 376 -0.80 1.64 -6.08
C LEU A 376 -1.19 1.69 -7.57
N TRP A 377 -2.41 1.30 -7.90
CA TRP A 377 -2.93 1.32 -9.26
C TRP A 377 -2.99 2.74 -9.82
N VAL A 378 -3.51 3.70 -9.06
CA VAL A 378 -3.44 5.13 -9.43
C VAL A 378 -2.00 5.55 -9.72
N SER A 379 -1.05 5.11 -8.88
CA SER A 379 0.35 5.50 -9.01
C SER A 379 1.00 4.95 -10.28
N LEU A 380 0.86 3.65 -10.54
CA LEU A 380 1.56 2.93 -11.61
C LEU A 380 0.80 2.90 -12.94
N LEU A 381 -0.52 2.63 -12.91
CA LEU A 381 -1.32 2.68 -14.14
C LEU A 381 -1.41 4.11 -14.67
N GLY A 382 -1.40 5.11 -13.78
CA GLY A 382 -1.33 6.51 -14.17
C GLY A 382 -0.02 6.94 -14.83
N LEU A 383 1.05 6.15 -14.70
CA LEU A 383 2.31 6.41 -15.40
C LEU A 383 2.31 5.86 -16.83
N GLN A 384 1.43 4.89 -17.12
CA GLN A 384 1.33 4.30 -18.45
C GLN A 384 0.97 5.38 -19.49
N PRO A 385 1.48 5.27 -20.72
CA PRO A 385 2.25 4.16 -21.31
C PRO A 385 3.73 4.10 -20.92
N TYR A 386 4.22 5.02 -20.09
CA TYR A 386 5.60 5.07 -19.63
C TYR A 386 5.87 4.13 -18.44
N LEU A 387 7.11 3.65 -18.31
CA LEU A 387 7.68 3.05 -17.10
C LEU A 387 8.57 4.03 -16.35
N VAL A 388 9.28 4.89 -17.08
CA VAL A 388 9.96 6.06 -16.53
C VAL A 388 9.37 7.29 -17.19
N ASN A 389 8.87 8.21 -16.37
CA ASN A 389 8.09 9.35 -16.83
C ASN A 389 8.78 10.10 -17.97
N ARG A 390 8.08 10.25 -19.11
CA ARG A 390 8.53 10.95 -20.33
C ARG A 390 9.80 10.40 -21.02
N SER A 391 10.35 9.26 -20.62
CA SER A 391 11.58 8.71 -21.23
C SER A 391 11.45 7.30 -21.78
N ILE A 392 10.96 6.34 -20.98
CA ILE A 392 10.92 4.92 -21.34
C ILE A 392 9.47 4.45 -21.43
N THR A 393 9.06 3.97 -22.60
CA THR A 393 7.72 3.40 -22.83
C THR A 393 7.66 1.91 -22.47
N GLN A 394 6.48 1.37 -22.15
CA GLN A 394 6.33 -0.06 -21.88
C GLN A 394 6.51 -0.93 -23.13
N SER A 395 6.11 -0.43 -24.29
CA SER A 395 6.20 -1.16 -25.56
C SER A 395 7.64 -1.38 -26.02
N GLU A 396 8.56 -0.46 -25.69
CA GLU A 396 9.96 -0.56 -26.15
C GLU A 396 10.81 -1.54 -25.32
N VAL A 397 10.41 -1.83 -24.07
CA VAL A 397 11.20 -2.64 -23.12
C VAL A 397 10.56 -3.99 -22.77
N LEU A 398 9.44 -4.31 -23.41
CA LEU A 398 8.73 -5.57 -23.21
C LEU A 398 9.57 -6.76 -23.70
N SER A 399 9.57 -7.84 -22.91
CA SER A 399 10.21 -9.11 -23.28
C SER A 399 9.54 -9.75 -24.52
N PRO A 400 10.30 -10.38 -25.45
CA PRO A 400 9.76 -11.03 -26.65
C PRO A 400 9.07 -12.38 -26.37
N VAL A 401 8.56 -12.58 -25.15
CA VAL A 401 7.94 -13.83 -24.70
C VAL A 401 6.56 -14.03 -25.35
N ALA A 402 6.28 -15.25 -25.79
CA ALA A 402 5.00 -15.61 -26.38
C ALA A 402 3.83 -15.38 -25.41
N ALA A 403 2.68 -14.95 -25.96
CA ALA A 403 1.46 -14.70 -25.19
C ALA A 403 0.99 -15.93 -24.39
N SER A 404 1.18 -17.14 -24.93
CA SER A 404 0.83 -18.40 -24.25
C SER A 404 1.61 -18.59 -22.95
N THR A 405 2.93 -18.38 -22.98
CA THR A 405 3.79 -18.48 -21.80
C THR A 405 3.41 -17.45 -20.73
N LEU A 406 3.11 -16.21 -21.14
CA LEU A 406 2.61 -15.17 -20.24
C LEU A 406 1.22 -15.53 -19.66
N GLY A 407 0.36 -16.14 -20.46
CA GLY A 407 -0.95 -16.63 -20.01
C GLY A 407 -0.83 -17.72 -18.94
N TYR A 408 0.01 -18.74 -19.16
CA TYR A 408 0.27 -19.77 -18.17
C TYR A 408 0.90 -19.20 -16.90
N GLY A 409 1.85 -18.27 -17.05
CA GLY A 409 2.46 -17.56 -15.93
C GLY A 409 1.43 -16.80 -15.09
N LEU A 410 0.56 -16.01 -15.75
CA LEU A 410 -0.50 -15.24 -15.09
C LEU A 410 -1.43 -16.15 -14.27
N VAL A 411 -1.88 -17.28 -14.85
CA VAL A 411 -2.74 -18.23 -14.16
C VAL A 411 -2.01 -18.88 -12.97
N ALA A 412 -0.77 -19.33 -13.17
CA ALA A 412 0.01 -19.97 -12.11
C ALA A 412 0.24 -19.02 -10.91
N TRP A 413 0.66 -17.79 -11.18
CA TRP A 413 0.83 -16.77 -10.13
C TRP A 413 -0.52 -16.40 -9.48
N GLY A 414 -1.58 -16.26 -10.27
CA GLY A 414 -2.92 -15.97 -9.77
C GLY A 414 -3.43 -17.05 -8.80
N VAL A 415 -3.29 -18.33 -9.15
CA VAL A 415 -3.66 -19.46 -8.28
C VAL A 415 -2.81 -19.48 -7.01
N LEU A 416 -1.50 -19.30 -7.12
CA LEU A 416 -0.61 -19.26 -5.96
C LEU A 416 -1.01 -18.15 -4.99
N TYR A 417 -1.19 -16.93 -5.47
CA TYR A 417 -1.58 -15.80 -4.63
C TYR A 417 -2.98 -15.97 -4.04
N PHE A 418 -3.92 -16.56 -4.77
CA PHE A 418 -5.23 -16.89 -4.22
C PHE A 418 -5.13 -17.88 -3.06
N ILE A 419 -4.35 -18.96 -3.20
CA ILE A 419 -4.14 -19.95 -2.13
C ILE A 419 -3.49 -19.29 -0.92
N LEU A 420 -2.43 -18.49 -1.12
CA LEU A 420 -1.73 -17.80 -0.03
C LEU A 420 -2.64 -16.78 0.68
N LEU A 421 -3.45 -16.04 -0.07
CA LEU A 421 -4.41 -15.10 0.50
C LEU A 421 -5.52 -15.83 1.28
N ALA A 422 -6.05 -16.93 0.74
CA ALA A 422 -7.03 -17.76 1.42
C ALA A 422 -6.46 -18.36 2.71
N ALA A 423 -5.21 -18.83 2.69
CA ALA A 423 -4.50 -19.31 3.88
C ALA A 423 -4.30 -18.20 4.92
N PHE A 424 -3.93 -16.98 4.48
CA PHE A 424 -3.83 -15.82 5.36
C PHE A 424 -5.16 -15.51 6.06
N ILE A 425 -6.23 -15.42 5.29
CA ILE A 425 -7.59 -15.13 5.78
C ILE A 425 -8.06 -16.24 6.73
N GLY A 426 -7.82 -17.51 6.39
CA GLY A 426 -8.13 -18.65 7.25
C GLY A 426 -7.40 -18.59 8.60
N MET A 427 -6.09 -18.31 8.58
CA MET A 427 -5.28 -18.13 9.79
C MET A 427 -5.70 -16.92 10.61
N LEU A 428 -6.11 -15.82 9.96
CA LEU A 428 -6.62 -14.63 10.62
C LEU A 428 -7.94 -14.93 11.37
N PHE A 429 -8.89 -15.63 10.73
CA PHE A 429 -10.13 -16.03 11.38
C PHE A 429 -9.92 -17.09 12.47
N HIS A 430 -8.93 -17.97 12.31
CA HIS A 430 -8.52 -18.91 13.35
C HIS A 430 -7.97 -18.15 14.57
N ALA A 431 -7.04 -17.21 14.36
CA ALA A 431 -6.49 -16.36 15.41
C ALA A 431 -7.57 -15.52 16.10
N ALA A 432 -8.53 -15.00 15.34
CA ALA A 432 -9.67 -14.27 15.89
C ALA A 432 -10.55 -15.18 16.77
N ARG A 433 -10.79 -16.44 16.37
CA ARG A 433 -11.69 -17.35 17.10
C ARG A 433 -11.09 -17.87 18.40
N TYR A 434 -9.83 -18.28 18.39
CA TYR A 434 -9.19 -18.97 19.53
C TYR A 434 -8.33 -18.04 20.40
N GLY A 435 -8.11 -16.80 19.97
CA GLY A 435 -7.26 -15.85 20.67
C GLY A 435 -5.83 -16.39 20.85
N VAL A 436 -5.11 -15.82 21.81
CA VAL A 436 -3.81 -16.37 22.22
C VAL A 436 -4.09 -17.48 23.22
N VAL A 437 -4.01 -18.74 22.79
CA VAL A 437 -3.94 -19.87 23.74
C VAL A 437 -2.79 -19.58 24.72
N PRO A 438 -3.06 -19.45 26.03
CA PRO A 438 -2.01 -19.21 27.00
C PRO A 438 -1.06 -20.42 26.95
N VAL A 439 0.16 -20.21 26.45
CA VAL A 439 1.21 -21.22 26.53
C VAL A 439 1.52 -21.39 28.01
N ARG A 440 1.02 -22.49 28.58
CA ARG A 440 1.16 -22.92 29.98
C ARG A 440 2.59 -22.59 30.45
N LYS A 441 2.72 -21.90 31.59
CA LYS A 441 4.02 -21.78 32.27
C LYS A 441 4.46 -23.20 32.64
N THR A 442 5.38 -23.77 31.88
CA THR A 442 6.16 -24.92 32.35
C THR A 442 7.12 -24.40 33.41
N GLY A 443 6.87 -24.74 34.68
CA GLY A 443 7.80 -24.53 35.78
C GLY A 443 7.52 -23.30 36.64
N GLY A 444 6.63 -23.46 37.60
CA GLY A 444 6.67 -22.73 38.87
C GLY A 444 6.27 -23.75 39.93
N THR A 445 7.23 -24.26 40.68
CA THR A 445 6.98 -25.08 41.88
C THR A 445 6.27 -24.23 42.94
N PRO A 446 5.41 -24.86 43.76
CA PRO A 446 4.43 -24.19 44.63
C PRO A 446 5.04 -23.25 45.67
#